data_AF-A0A3D1DQK6-F1
#
_entry.id   AF-A0A3D1DQK6-F1
#
_cell.length_a   1.000
_cell.length_b   1.000
_cell.length_c   1.000
_cell.angle_alpha   90.00
_cell.angle_beta   90.00
_cell.angle_gamma   90.00
#
_symmetry.space_group_name_H-M   'P 1'
#
loop_
_entity.id
_entity.type
_entity.pdbx_description
1 polymer ?
#
loop_
_entity_poly.entity_id
_entity_poly.type
_entity_poly.pdbx_seq_one_letter_code
_entity_poly.pdbx_strand_id
1 'polypeptide(L)'
;MGNCGTQQRIVLPFVPAIAAANRDGVLQWFYLNYRFPPKQTMNCRDYLMELLTFDNTLKPVSPEGRLPHGHAFSANTMCVSSRTSWSPKATRCVVFGKGGAAYEIHGHHDVGQVCIDGNGERLIVEQVGYDGGYIGGSHDVYSAAGHNVLTFNGKDMITDPPRSRVCFDQPEIRNWPALRSRWLARKFDDRRGGYWMLDSTKVYEDVKQVRRLVVHLNPGVVVVLDTATLLKPGEISLNWHTADKCRPDQEGQFVVRGKRGSRLAARVTETGKARLSLARREHKHSKGSYVEASVRGDRCSILSLFCVFQPGEDLRNWKSSAGKWSIQTATGTVDVRVSDTALSVNNREARSGWTIPLQPKPKD
;
A
#
# COMPACT_ATOMS: atom_id res chain seq x y z
N MET A 1 -3.50 -3.54 -7.25
CA MET A 1 -4.26 -4.26 -6.21
C MET A 1 -5.37 -5.02 -6.86
N GLY A 2 -5.37 -6.35 -6.68
CA GLY A 2 -6.24 -7.30 -7.39
C GLY A 2 -5.58 -7.91 -8.64
N ASN A 3 -6.29 -8.83 -9.29
CA ASN A 3 -5.78 -9.50 -10.50
C ASN A 3 -5.38 -8.50 -11.57
N CYS A 4 -4.16 -8.64 -12.08
CA CYS A 4 -3.66 -7.83 -13.16
C CYS A 4 -2.73 -8.66 -14.04
N GLY A 5 -3.05 -8.75 -15.34
CA GLY A 5 -2.25 -9.49 -16.32
C GLY A 5 -0.81 -8.99 -16.46
N THR A 6 -0.52 -7.75 -16.06
CA THR A 6 0.85 -7.25 -15.91
C THR A 6 0.90 -6.09 -14.91
N GLN A 7 2.01 -5.93 -14.19
CA GLN A 7 2.23 -4.80 -13.26
C GLN A 7 2.37 -3.42 -13.92
N GLN A 8 2.35 -3.31 -15.25
CA GLN A 8 2.79 -2.09 -15.95
C GLN A 8 1.83 -1.57 -17.03
N ARG A 9 0.80 -2.32 -17.41
CA ARG A 9 -0.14 -1.89 -18.46
C ARG A 9 -1.11 -0.84 -17.92
N ILE A 10 -0.87 0.43 -18.26
CA ILE A 10 -1.88 1.48 -18.10
C ILE A 10 -2.84 1.35 -19.29
N VAL A 11 -4.09 0.95 -19.02
CA VAL A 11 -5.15 0.93 -20.03
C VAL A 11 -5.72 2.33 -20.13
N LEU A 12 -5.32 3.05 -21.18
CA LEU A 12 -5.69 4.44 -21.44
C LEU A 12 -6.86 4.68 -22.40
N PRO A 13 -7.29 3.77 -23.29
CA PRO A 13 -8.23 4.11 -24.37
C PRO A 13 -9.56 4.75 -23.95
N PHE A 14 -10.05 4.44 -22.74
CA PHE A 14 -11.30 4.99 -22.23
C PHE A 14 -11.16 6.40 -21.63
N VAL A 15 -9.95 6.80 -21.22
CA VAL A 15 -9.70 8.10 -20.59
C VAL A 15 -10.06 9.28 -21.51
N PRO A 16 -9.62 9.35 -22.78
CA PRO A 16 -9.98 10.47 -23.66
C PRO A 16 -11.50 10.56 -23.88
N ALA A 17 -12.21 9.43 -23.95
CA ALA A 17 -13.67 9.41 -24.04
C ALA A 17 -14.35 10.07 -22.83
N ILE A 18 -13.92 9.70 -21.62
CA ILE A 18 -14.47 10.27 -20.39
C ILE A 18 -14.11 11.76 -20.29
N ALA A 19 -12.87 12.13 -20.67
CA ALA A 19 -12.43 13.53 -20.70
C ALA A 19 -13.30 14.38 -21.63
N ALA A 20 -13.51 13.92 -22.87
CA ALA A 20 -14.33 14.62 -23.86
C ALA A 20 -15.80 14.74 -23.41
N ALA A 21 -16.40 13.64 -22.96
CA ALA A 21 -17.81 13.61 -22.52
C ALA A 21 -18.08 14.55 -21.33
N ASN A 22 -17.14 14.67 -20.39
CA ASN A 22 -17.29 15.51 -19.20
C ASN A 22 -16.65 16.91 -19.34
N ARG A 23 -16.01 17.21 -20.47
CA ARG A 23 -15.16 18.40 -20.64
C ARG A 23 -14.09 18.50 -19.54
N ASP A 24 -13.55 17.37 -19.12
CA ASP A 24 -12.61 17.28 -18.00
C ASP A 24 -11.15 17.45 -18.48
N GLY A 25 -10.63 18.66 -18.30
CA GLY A 25 -9.24 18.99 -18.62
C GLY A 25 -8.20 18.21 -17.80
N VAL A 26 -8.55 17.71 -16.61
CA VAL A 26 -7.63 16.90 -15.77
C VAL A 26 -7.48 15.50 -16.34
N LEU A 27 -8.57 14.86 -16.76
CA LEU A 27 -8.50 13.56 -17.45
C LEU A 27 -7.81 13.69 -18.81
N GLN A 28 -8.04 14.80 -19.53
CA GLN A 28 -7.29 15.12 -20.75
C GLN A 28 -5.79 15.25 -20.46
N TRP A 29 -5.40 15.97 -19.40
CA TRP A 29 -4.01 16.08 -18.96
C TRP A 29 -3.42 14.71 -18.62
N PHE A 30 -4.16 13.85 -17.91
CA PHE A 30 -3.71 12.50 -17.57
C PHE A 30 -3.42 11.70 -18.84
N TYR A 31 -4.38 11.62 -19.76
CA TYR A 31 -4.18 10.93 -21.04
C TYR A 31 -2.93 11.43 -21.76
N LEU A 32 -2.76 12.75 -21.94
CA LEU A 32 -1.62 13.30 -22.68
C LEU A 32 -0.26 13.05 -22.01
N ASN A 33 -0.20 12.95 -20.68
CA ASN A 33 1.04 12.68 -19.95
C ASN A 33 1.42 11.18 -19.93
N TYR A 34 0.45 10.27 -20.09
CA TYR A 34 0.68 8.83 -20.04
C TYR A 34 0.51 8.11 -21.39
N ARG A 35 0.08 8.81 -22.47
CA ARG A 35 -0.22 8.25 -23.81
C ARG A 35 0.91 7.43 -24.46
N PHE A 36 2.15 7.62 -24.02
CA PHE A 36 3.30 6.84 -24.43
C PHE A 36 3.82 6.02 -23.24
N PRO A 37 3.12 4.94 -22.87
CA PRO A 37 3.59 4.08 -21.80
C PRO A 37 4.84 3.31 -22.26
N PRO A 38 5.58 2.63 -21.35
CA PRO A 38 6.76 1.85 -21.72
C PRO A 38 6.51 0.91 -22.90
N LYS A 39 7.51 0.66 -23.75
CA LYS A 39 7.36 -0.18 -24.97
C LYS A 39 6.69 -1.52 -24.70
N GLN A 40 6.92 -2.12 -23.52
CA GLN A 40 6.35 -3.42 -23.12
C GLN A 40 4.82 -3.41 -22.93
N THR A 41 4.19 -2.24 -22.96
CA THR A 41 2.76 -2.06 -22.70
C THR A 41 2.04 -1.34 -23.85
N MET A 42 2.73 -1.12 -24.97
CA MET A 42 2.15 -0.50 -26.16
C MET A 42 1.03 -1.34 -26.80
N ASN A 43 1.02 -2.66 -26.57
CA ASN A 43 -0.01 -3.55 -27.06
C ASN A 43 -1.37 -3.41 -26.35
N CYS A 44 -1.50 -2.48 -25.39
CA CYS A 44 -2.75 -2.15 -24.71
C CYS A 44 -3.38 -0.83 -25.16
N ARG A 45 -2.78 -0.19 -26.16
CA ARG A 45 -3.36 0.95 -26.88
C ARG A 45 -4.46 0.45 -27.79
N ASP A 46 -5.58 1.16 -27.81
CA ASP A 46 -6.64 1.00 -28.80
C ASP A 46 -6.72 2.31 -29.58
N TYR A 47 -5.93 2.39 -30.65
CA TYR A 47 -5.82 3.60 -31.46
C TYR A 47 -7.14 3.98 -32.13
N LEU A 48 -8.02 3.02 -32.42
CA LEU A 48 -9.32 3.29 -33.02
C LEU A 48 -10.22 3.99 -32.00
N MET A 49 -10.33 3.43 -30.80
CA MET A 49 -11.10 4.07 -29.72
C MET A 49 -10.54 5.45 -29.37
N GLU A 50 -9.22 5.59 -29.29
CA GLU A 50 -8.60 6.89 -28.99
C GLU A 50 -8.83 7.89 -30.12
N LEU A 51 -8.74 7.49 -31.40
CA LEU A 51 -9.04 8.37 -32.53
C LEU A 51 -10.49 8.85 -32.54
N LEU A 52 -11.43 7.96 -32.21
CA LEU A 52 -12.87 8.29 -32.18
C LEU A 52 -13.27 9.19 -31.01
N THR A 53 -12.53 9.14 -29.91
CA THR A 53 -12.96 9.74 -28.64
C THR A 53 -12.09 10.89 -28.16
N PHE A 54 -10.89 11.05 -28.71
CA PHE A 54 -10.00 12.14 -28.35
C PHE A 54 -10.50 13.48 -28.88
N ASP A 55 -10.82 14.40 -27.97
CA ASP A 55 -11.12 15.79 -28.28
C ASP A 55 -9.83 16.62 -28.24
N ASN A 56 -9.34 17.04 -29.41
CA ASN A 56 -8.14 17.87 -29.52
C ASN A 56 -8.36 19.35 -29.13
N THR A 57 -9.61 19.78 -28.97
CA THR A 57 -9.97 21.15 -28.56
C THR A 57 -10.01 21.31 -27.04
N LEU A 58 -10.14 20.19 -26.31
CA LEU A 58 -10.14 20.19 -24.85
C LEU A 58 -8.73 20.49 -24.30
N LYS A 59 -8.61 21.60 -23.58
CA LYS A 59 -7.34 22.03 -22.98
C LYS A 59 -6.99 21.17 -21.76
N PRO A 60 -5.77 20.61 -21.69
CA PRO A 60 -5.33 19.88 -20.51
C PRO A 60 -5.12 20.82 -19.32
N VAL A 61 -5.49 20.36 -18.14
CA VAL A 61 -5.41 21.08 -16.88
C VAL A 61 -4.66 20.23 -15.87
N SER A 62 -3.64 20.81 -15.22
CA SER A 62 -2.89 20.10 -14.18
C SER A 62 -3.82 19.73 -13.01
N PRO A 63 -3.75 18.49 -12.48
CA PRO A 63 -4.46 18.10 -11.26
C PRO A 63 -3.91 18.78 -9.99
N GLU A 64 -2.69 19.34 -10.04
CA GLU A 64 -2.07 20.01 -8.89
C GLU A 64 -2.94 21.18 -8.39
N GLY A 65 -3.24 21.21 -7.08
CA GLY A 65 -4.13 22.20 -6.48
C GLY A 65 -5.62 22.04 -6.83
N ARG A 66 -5.99 21.02 -7.60
CA ARG A 66 -7.39 20.72 -7.99
C ARG A 66 -7.88 19.38 -7.46
N LEU A 67 -7.02 18.38 -7.53
CA LEU A 67 -7.27 17.06 -6.96
C LEU A 67 -6.45 16.88 -5.69
N PRO A 68 -7.05 16.33 -4.62
CA PRO A 68 -6.32 16.13 -3.37
C PRO A 68 -5.18 15.13 -3.57
N HIS A 69 -4.11 15.31 -2.83
CA HIS A 69 -2.97 14.40 -2.77
C HIS A 69 -3.29 13.10 -2.04
N GLY A 70 -4.40 13.02 -1.30
CA GLY A 70 -4.83 11.78 -0.69
C GLY A 70 -6.33 11.61 -0.69
N HIS A 71 -6.77 10.38 -0.88
CA HIS A 71 -8.18 10.04 -0.89
C HIS A 71 -8.40 8.61 -0.38
N ALA A 72 -9.53 8.39 0.28
CA ALA A 72 -9.98 7.08 0.71
C ALA A 72 -11.36 6.81 0.13
N PHE A 73 -11.43 5.86 -0.78
CA PHE A 73 -12.67 5.40 -1.38
C PHE A 73 -13.33 4.44 -0.38
N SER A 74 -14.57 4.72 0.04
CA SER A 74 -15.29 3.90 1.03
C SER A 74 -15.98 2.67 0.43
N ALA A 75 -16.27 2.71 -0.87
CA ALA A 75 -16.99 1.66 -1.57
C ALA A 75 -16.11 0.44 -1.89
N ASN A 76 -16.76 -0.69 -2.15
CA ASN A 76 -16.19 -1.95 -2.65
C ASN A 76 -14.93 -2.37 -1.84
N THR A 77 -13.76 -2.20 -2.44
CA THR A 77 -12.46 -2.65 -1.95
C THR A 77 -11.80 -1.71 -0.94
N MET A 78 -12.42 -0.58 -0.60
CA MET A 78 -11.88 0.40 0.34
C MET A 78 -10.44 0.85 -0.02
N CYS A 79 -10.20 1.18 -1.29
CA CYS A 79 -8.90 1.66 -1.74
C CYS A 79 -8.54 3.01 -1.09
N VAL A 80 -7.28 3.20 -0.77
CA VAL A 80 -6.74 4.44 -0.24
C VAL A 80 -5.42 4.76 -0.93
N SER A 81 -5.17 6.05 -1.18
CA SER A 81 -3.89 6.52 -1.68
C SER A 81 -3.52 7.85 -1.06
N SER A 82 -2.22 8.10 -0.97
CA SER A 82 -1.62 9.37 -0.61
C SER A 82 -0.33 9.55 -1.43
N ARG A 83 -0.14 10.72 -2.02
CA ARG A 83 0.99 11.05 -2.89
C ARG A 83 1.57 12.40 -2.53
N THR A 84 2.81 12.66 -2.91
CA THR A 84 3.49 13.94 -2.57
C THR A 84 3.19 15.06 -3.54
N SER A 85 2.81 14.73 -4.77
CA SER A 85 2.46 15.66 -5.85
C SER A 85 1.74 14.89 -6.96
N TRP A 86 1.14 15.59 -7.92
CA TRP A 86 0.66 14.96 -9.15
C TRP A 86 1.67 14.85 -10.29
N SER A 87 2.89 15.36 -10.11
CA SER A 87 3.92 15.35 -11.16
C SER A 87 4.23 13.93 -11.67
N PRO A 88 4.09 13.65 -12.97
CA PRO A 88 4.32 12.30 -13.52
C PRO A 88 5.80 11.90 -13.46
N LYS A 89 6.71 12.89 -13.30
CA LYS A 89 8.17 12.69 -13.28
C LYS A 89 8.79 12.89 -11.90
N ALA A 90 8.22 13.78 -11.08
CA ALA A 90 8.82 14.23 -9.84
C ALA A 90 8.06 13.78 -8.57
N THR A 91 6.99 12.99 -8.70
CA THR A 91 6.30 12.46 -7.52
C THR A 91 7.26 11.59 -6.73
N ARG A 92 7.70 12.11 -5.57
CA ARG A 92 8.69 11.47 -4.73
C ARG A 92 8.16 10.20 -4.10
N CYS A 93 6.93 10.23 -3.57
CA CYS A 93 6.34 9.09 -2.88
C CYS A 93 4.85 8.97 -3.18
N VAL A 94 4.40 7.74 -3.44
CA VAL A 94 3.00 7.35 -3.47
C VAL A 94 2.83 6.15 -2.56
N VAL A 95 1.97 6.28 -1.56
CA VAL A 95 1.55 5.21 -0.67
C VAL A 95 0.12 4.87 -1.01
N PHE A 96 -0.17 3.59 -1.20
CA PHE A 96 -1.52 3.15 -1.50
C PHE A 96 -1.80 1.82 -0.82
N GLY A 97 -3.08 1.56 -0.60
CA GLY A 97 -3.52 0.38 0.12
C GLY A 97 -4.99 0.08 -0.10
N LYS A 98 -5.44 -1.01 0.51
CA LYS A 98 -6.79 -1.54 0.31
C LYS A 98 -7.32 -2.08 1.62
N GLY A 99 -8.59 -1.81 1.90
CA GLY A 99 -9.26 -2.19 3.13
C GLY A 99 -10.37 -3.23 2.96
N GLY A 100 -10.63 -3.74 1.76
CA GLY A 100 -11.68 -4.73 1.53
C GLY A 100 -11.31 -5.69 0.41
N ALA A 101 -11.77 -6.93 0.50
CA ALA A 101 -11.67 -7.87 -0.60
C ALA A 101 -12.59 -7.42 -1.75
N ALA A 102 -12.18 -7.65 -3.00
CA ALA A 102 -13.12 -7.53 -4.11
C ALA A 102 -13.94 -8.82 -4.15
N TYR A 103 -15.24 -8.75 -4.51
CA TYR A 103 -16.03 -9.95 -4.79
C TYR A 103 -15.22 -10.87 -5.74
N GLU A 104 -15.06 -12.13 -5.33
CA GLU A 104 -13.90 -13.01 -5.55
C GLU A 104 -13.37 -13.22 -6.97
N ILE A 105 -14.01 -12.74 -8.04
CA ILE A 105 -13.58 -13.03 -9.42
C ILE A 105 -12.13 -12.57 -9.64
N HIS A 106 -11.77 -11.42 -9.06
CA HIS A 106 -10.44 -10.82 -9.13
C HIS A 106 -9.94 -10.29 -7.77
N GLY A 107 -10.59 -10.72 -6.68
CA GLY A 107 -10.23 -10.36 -5.30
C GLY A 107 -9.09 -11.21 -4.76
N HIS A 108 -8.33 -10.64 -3.82
CA HIS A 108 -7.24 -11.30 -3.11
C HIS A 108 -7.46 -11.19 -1.60
N HIS A 109 -6.74 -12.01 -0.82
CA HIS A 109 -6.67 -11.92 0.63
C HIS A 109 -5.68 -10.81 1.07
N ASP A 110 -5.95 -9.59 0.61
CA ASP A 110 -5.06 -8.42 0.71
C ASP A 110 -5.67 -7.30 1.59
N VAL A 111 -6.63 -7.63 2.45
CA VAL A 111 -7.29 -6.65 3.32
C VAL A 111 -6.29 -6.06 4.33
N GLY A 112 -6.03 -4.78 4.18
CA GLY A 112 -5.03 -4.03 4.94
C GLY A 112 -3.73 -3.79 4.18
N GLN A 113 -3.57 -4.29 2.95
CA GLN A 113 -2.34 -4.17 2.16
C GLN A 113 -1.87 -2.72 2.03
N VAL A 114 -0.55 -2.55 2.06
CA VAL A 114 0.15 -1.28 1.80
C VAL A 114 1.26 -1.51 0.78
N CYS A 115 1.36 -0.61 -0.19
CA CYS A 115 2.42 -0.56 -1.18
C CYS A 115 3.01 0.86 -1.23
N ILE A 116 4.27 0.95 -1.64
CA ILE A 116 5.02 2.21 -1.70
C ILE A 116 5.76 2.27 -3.03
N ASP A 117 5.44 3.30 -3.79
CA ASP A 117 6.20 3.71 -4.97
C ASP A 117 7.00 4.97 -4.64
N GLY A 118 8.25 5.02 -5.10
CA GLY A 118 9.14 6.15 -4.93
C GLY A 118 9.75 6.60 -6.25
N ASN A 119 9.61 7.87 -6.61
CA ASN A 119 10.16 8.46 -7.84
C ASN A 119 9.74 7.70 -9.11
N GLY A 120 8.46 7.28 -9.15
CA GLY A 120 7.89 6.49 -10.23
C GLY A 120 8.38 5.03 -10.29
N GLU A 121 9.11 4.57 -9.28
CA GLU A 121 9.56 3.18 -9.16
C GLU A 121 8.85 2.47 -8.02
N ARG A 122 8.55 1.19 -8.22
CA ARG A 122 7.94 0.35 -7.19
C ARG A 122 9.01 -0.06 -6.19
N LEU A 123 8.73 0.04 -4.89
CA LEU A 123 9.69 -0.27 -3.82
C LEU A 123 9.12 -1.33 -2.87
N ILE A 124 7.99 -1.03 -2.21
CA ILE A 124 7.19 -2.02 -1.49
C ILE A 124 6.05 -2.45 -2.40
N VAL A 125 6.08 -3.69 -2.83
CA VAL A 125 5.33 -4.14 -4.01
C VAL A 125 4.19 -5.07 -3.65
N GLU A 126 3.17 -5.09 -4.49
CA GLU A 126 2.24 -6.19 -4.57
C GLU A 126 2.81 -7.25 -5.52
N GLN A 127 2.72 -8.53 -5.14
CA GLN A 127 3.07 -9.61 -6.04
C GLN A 127 2.08 -9.70 -7.20
N VAL A 128 2.56 -10.08 -8.38
CA VAL A 128 1.69 -10.32 -9.53
C VAL A 128 1.81 -11.75 -10.00
N GLY A 129 0.67 -12.30 -10.40
CA GLY A 129 0.54 -13.70 -10.78
C GLY A 129 -0.65 -14.00 -11.67
N TYR A 130 -1.16 -13.04 -12.45
CA TYR A 130 -2.12 -13.38 -13.51
C TYR A 130 -1.35 -13.72 -14.79
N ASP A 131 -1.08 -15.01 -14.99
CA ASP A 131 -0.38 -15.59 -16.15
C ASP A 131 -1.33 -16.04 -17.28
N GLY A 132 -2.61 -15.69 -17.20
CA GLY A 132 -3.57 -15.92 -18.28
C GLY A 132 -4.27 -17.28 -18.27
N GLY A 133 -4.17 -18.07 -17.18
CA GLY A 133 -4.96 -19.29 -17.03
C GLY A 133 -5.06 -19.75 -15.58
N TYR A 134 -6.22 -20.31 -15.21
CA TYR A 134 -6.43 -21.02 -13.93
C TYR A 134 -5.55 -22.28 -13.77
N ILE A 135 -4.70 -22.58 -14.76
CA ILE A 135 -3.81 -23.74 -14.81
C ILE A 135 -2.37 -23.20 -14.86
N GLY A 136 -1.82 -22.79 -13.71
CA GLY A 136 -0.41 -22.37 -13.62
C GLY A 136 -0.12 -21.17 -12.71
N GLY A 137 -1.13 -20.35 -12.42
CA GLY A 137 -0.96 -19.16 -11.58
C GLY A 137 -0.37 -19.48 -10.20
N SER A 138 0.56 -18.64 -9.75
CA SER A 138 1.18 -18.74 -8.42
C SER A 138 0.13 -18.60 -7.32
N HIS A 139 -0.23 -19.69 -6.63
CA HIS A 139 -1.16 -19.68 -5.49
C HIS A 139 -0.82 -18.62 -4.42
N ASP A 140 0.46 -18.26 -4.31
CA ASP A 140 0.95 -17.27 -3.35
C ASP A 140 0.22 -15.92 -3.46
N VAL A 141 -0.14 -15.47 -4.67
CA VAL A 141 -0.78 -14.13 -4.89
C VAL A 141 -2.25 -14.06 -4.49
N TYR A 142 -2.87 -15.21 -4.17
CA TYR A 142 -4.23 -15.26 -3.67
C TYR A 142 -4.29 -15.36 -2.14
N SER A 143 -3.15 -15.66 -1.51
CA SER A 143 -3.03 -15.84 -0.07
C SER A 143 -2.55 -14.57 0.64
N ALA A 144 -2.98 -14.35 1.88
CA ALA A 144 -2.51 -13.25 2.72
C ALA A 144 -0.98 -13.22 2.86
N ALA A 145 -0.33 -14.38 2.87
CA ALA A 145 1.12 -14.48 2.93
C ALA A 145 1.84 -13.89 1.70
N GLY A 146 1.16 -13.83 0.54
CA GLY A 146 1.65 -13.16 -0.67
C GLY A 146 1.47 -11.65 -0.69
N HIS A 147 0.84 -11.08 0.34
CA HIS A 147 0.55 -9.65 0.46
C HIS A 147 1.30 -9.01 1.62
N ASN A 148 1.31 -7.67 1.62
CA ASN A 148 1.95 -6.91 2.68
C ASN A 148 1.05 -6.77 3.90
N VAL A 149 0.59 -7.87 4.50
CA VAL A 149 -0.38 -7.92 5.62
C VAL A 149 0.10 -8.85 6.74
N LEU A 150 -0.58 -8.82 7.88
CA LEU A 150 -0.36 -9.78 8.97
C LEU A 150 -0.93 -11.14 8.60
N THR A 151 -0.28 -12.22 9.03
CA THR A 151 -0.79 -13.59 9.00
C THR A 151 -0.65 -14.22 10.37
N PHE A 152 -1.52 -15.19 10.67
CA PHE A 152 -1.62 -15.79 12.00
C PHE A 152 -1.59 -17.31 11.90
N ASN A 153 -0.63 -17.96 12.56
CA ASN A 153 -0.47 -19.42 12.56
C ASN A 153 -0.41 -20.05 11.15
N GLY A 154 0.15 -19.34 10.18
CA GLY A 154 0.17 -19.77 8.78
C GLY A 154 -1.21 -19.85 8.12
N LYS A 155 -2.26 -19.34 8.77
CA LYS A 155 -3.63 -19.28 8.23
C LYS A 155 -3.82 -18.04 7.37
N ASP A 156 -4.70 -18.18 6.41
CA ASP A 156 -5.13 -17.12 5.52
C ASP A 156 -6.28 -16.29 6.13
N MET A 157 -6.66 -15.21 5.45
CA MET A 157 -7.93 -14.53 5.73
C MET A 157 -9.12 -15.47 5.52
N ILE A 158 -10.23 -15.16 6.17
CA ILE A 158 -11.51 -15.85 5.96
C ILE A 158 -11.84 -15.78 4.47
N THR A 159 -12.18 -16.92 3.87
CA THR A 159 -12.70 -16.98 2.50
C THR A 159 -14.18 -16.59 2.52
N ASP A 160 -14.61 -15.72 1.61
CA ASP A 160 -15.98 -15.21 1.56
C ASP A 160 -16.84 -16.07 0.63
N PRO A 161 -17.70 -17.00 1.13
CA PRO A 161 -18.68 -17.63 0.26
C PRO A 161 -19.74 -16.59 -0.18
N PRO A 162 -20.20 -16.62 -1.43
CA PRO A 162 -20.03 -17.72 -2.34
C PRO A 162 -18.88 -17.48 -3.32
N ARG A 163 -18.38 -18.59 -3.86
CA ARG A 163 -17.33 -18.56 -4.87
C ARG A 163 -17.75 -17.67 -6.04
N SER A 164 -16.86 -16.80 -6.50
CA SER A 164 -16.98 -15.87 -7.66
C SER A 164 -17.98 -16.21 -8.78
N ARG A 165 -18.16 -17.48 -9.12
CA ARG A 165 -19.11 -17.95 -10.15
C ARG A 165 -20.58 -17.86 -9.73
N VAL A 166 -20.87 -18.06 -8.46
CA VAL A 166 -22.24 -18.03 -7.89
C VAL A 166 -22.82 -16.61 -7.88
N CYS A 167 -21.99 -15.58 -7.71
CA CYS A 167 -22.44 -14.17 -7.72
C CYS A 167 -22.94 -13.69 -9.10
N PHE A 168 -22.55 -14.35 -10.19
CA PHE A 168 -23.08 -14.04 -11.53
C PHE A 168 -24.44 -14.69 -11.78
N ASP A 169 -24.64 -15.90 -11.28
CA ASP A 169 -25.82 -16.72 -11.56
C ASP A 169 -26.93 -16.58 -10.50
N GLN A 170 -26.63 -15.97 -9.34
CA GLN A 170 -27.55 -15.81 -8.20
C GLN A 170 -27.49 -14.38 -7.63
N PRO A 171 -28.25 -13.42 -8.21
CA PRO A 171 -28.23 -12.01 -7.79
C PRO A 171 -28.64 -11.78 -6.33
N GLU A 172 -29.40 -12.69 -5.73
CA GLU A 172 -29.75 -12.71 -4.30
C GLU A 172 -28.52 -12.85 -3.38
N ILE A 173 -27.42 -13.47 -3.85
CA ILE A 173 -26.18 -13.58 -3.08
C ILE A 173 -25.25 -12.37 -3.29
N ARG A 174 -25.54 -11.51 -4.27
CA ARG A 174 -24.80 -10.24 -4.49
C ARG A 174 -24.92 -9.27 -3.32
N ASN A 175 -25.90 -9.48 -2.43
CA ASN A 175 -26.13 -8.67 -1.23
C ASN A 175 -25.29 -9.08 -0.03
N TRP A 176 -24.43 -10.12 -0.13
CA TRP A 176 -23.52 -10.45 0.96
C TRP A 176 -22.48 -9.33 1.16
N PRO A 177 -22.25 -8.87 2.40
CA PRO A 177 -21.32 -7.78 2.66
C PRO A 177 -19.89 -8.27 2.43
N ALA A 178 -19.20 -7.71 1.44
CA ALA A 178 -17.81 -8.06 1.15
C ALA A 178 -16.94 -8.04 2.42
N LEU A 179 -16.12 -9.08 2.61
CA LEU A 179 -15.12 -9.11 3.68
C LEU A 179 -14.22 -7.88 3.61
N ARG A 180 -14.31 -7.03 4.63
CA ARG A 180 -13.60 -5.77 4.69
C ARG A 180 -13.26 -5.35 6.11
N SER A 181 -12.21 -4.56 6.19
CA SER A 181 -11.85 -3.81 7.38
C SER A 181 -12.87 -2.69 7.66
N ARG A 182 -12.74 -2.08 8.84
CA ARG A 182 -13.45 -0.85 9.20
C ARG A 182 -12.45 0.30 9.30
N TRP A 183 -12.83 1.48 8.77
CA TRP A 183 -12.08 2.71 9.01
C TRP A 183 -12.22 3.12 10.48
N LEU A 184 -11.10 3.20 11.21
CA LEU A 184 -11.07 3.76 12.55
C LEU A 184 -10.76 5.26 12.55
N ALA A 185 -9.86 5.69 11.67
CA ALA A 185 -9.52 7.09 11.48
C ALA A 185 -8.89 7.29 10.10
N ARG A 186 -9.03 8.49 9.52
CA ARG A 186 -8.31 8.90 8.31
C ARG A 186 -8.31 10.42 8.17
N LYS A 187 -7.23 10.97 7.63
CA LYS A 187 -7.13 12.40 7.27
C LYS A 187 -6.04 12.59 6.21
N PHE A 188 -6.27 13.53 5.30
CA PHE A 188 -5.35 13.91 4.24
C PHE A 188 -5.18 15.42 4.22
N ASP A 189 -3.98 15.86 3.86
CA ASP A 189 -3.56 17.25 3.76
C ASP A 189 -2.45 17.34 2.71
N ASP A 190 -2.64 18.15 1.68
CA ASP A 190 -1.74 18.14 0.53
C ASP A 190 -0.29 18.52 0.86
N ARG A 191 -0.09 19.30 1.92
CA ARG A 191 1.24 19.75 2.38
C ARG A 191 1.89 18.74 3.30
N ARG A 192 1.12 18.11 4.19
CA ARG A 192 1.63 17.19 5.23
C ARG A 192 1.63 15.72 4.80
N GLY A 193 0.80 15.33 3.83
CA GLY A 193 0.52 13.93 3.49
C GLY A 193 -0.77 13.45 4.15
N GLY A 194 -0.81 12.25 4.70
CA GLY A 194 -2.04 11.75 5.32
C GLY A 194 -1.82 10.53 6.19
N TYR A 195 -2.87 10.11 6.88
CA TYR A 195 -2.88 8.88 7.64
C TYR A 195 -4.22 8.16 7.52
N TRP A 196 -4.19 6.86 7.76
CA TRP A 196 -5.40 6.06 7.91
C TRP A 196 -5.17 4.88 8.86
N MET A 197 -6.22 4.51 9.57
CA MET A 197 -6.23 3.39 10.50
C MET A 197 -7.37 2.45 10.13
N LEU A 198 -7.02 1.17 9.98
CA LEU A 198 -7.92 0.08 9.67
C LEU A 198 -8.03 -0.87 10.85
N ASP A 199 -9.24 -1.37 11.07
CA ASP A 199 -9.56 -2.52 11.90
C ASP A 199 -9.92 -3.67 10.98
N SER A 200 -8.99 -4.61 10.79
CA SER A 200 -9.16 -5.78 9.93
C SER A 200 -9.55 -7.02 10.73
N THR A 201 -9.95 -6.90 12.00
CA THR A 201 -10.23 -8.05 12.87
C THR A 201 -11.22 -9.05 12.24
N LYS A 202 -12.27 -8.54 11.58
CA LYS A 202 -13.33 -9.37 11.00
C LYS A 202 -12.92 -10.24 9.80
N VAL A 203 -11.71 -10.06 9.24
CA VAL A 203 -11.25 -10.84 8.09
C VAL A 203 -10.35 -12.00 8.49
N TYR A 204 -10.10 -12.20 9.79
CA TYR A 204 -9.30 -13.30 10.31
C TYR A 204 -10.08 -14.09 11.35
N GLU A 205 -9.81 -15.40 11.42
CA GLU A 205 -10.27 -16.26 12.52
C GLU A 205 -9.29 -16.20 13.70
N ASP A 206 -9.74 -16.63 14.88
CA ASP A 206 -8.91 -16.81 16.07
C ASP A 206 -8.18 -15.55 16.61
N VAL A 207 -8.57 -14.36 16.15
CA VAL A 207 -8.03 -13.06 16.58
C VAL A 207 -9.03 -12.31 17.47
N LYS A 208 -8.53 -11.59 18.47
CA LYS A 208 -9.32 -10.61 19.24
C LYS A 208 -9.32 -9.23 18.58
N GLN A 209 -8.19 -8.86 17.98
CA GLN A 209 -8.01 -7.55 17.37
C GLN A 209 -6.87 -7.59 16.36
N VAL A 210 -7.09 -6.96 15.20
CA VAL A 210 -6.05 -6.67 14.21
C VAL A 210 -6.25 -5.25 13.72
N ARG A 211 -5.24 -4.40 13.93
CA ARG A 211 -5.27 -3.00 13.50
C ARG A 211 -3.98 -2.63 12.78
N ARG A 212 -4.15 -1.79 11.77
CA ARG A 212 -3.05 -1.19 11.02
C ARG A 212 -3.23 0.31 10.95
N LEU A 213 -2.24 1.07 11.39
CA LEU A 213 -2.14 2.51 11.19
C LEU A 213 -1.03 2.80 10.19
N VAL A 214 -1.35 3.52 9.13
CA VAL A 214 -0.39 4.03 8.15
C VAL A 214 -0.34 5.54 8.23
N VAL A 215 0.87 6.09 8.28
CA VAL A 215 1.15 7.52 8.19
C VAL A 215 2.08 7.75 7.01
N HIS A 216 1.64 8.57 6.06
CA HIS A 216 2.48 9.13 5.01
C HIS A 216 2.76 10.60 5.36
N LEU A 217 4.02 10.91 5.66
CA LEU A 217 4.50 12.26 5.91
C LEU A 217 5.35 12.73 4.72
N ASN A 218 4.98 13.88 4.15
CA ASN A 218 5.74 14.46 3.05
C ASN A 218 7.19 14.80 3.46
N PRO A 219 8.16 14.67 2.54
CA PRO A 219 7.96 14.32 1.13
C PRO A 219 8.19 12.83 0.83
N GLY A 220 8.30 11.94 1.81
CA GLY A 220 8.57 10.53 1.50
C GLY A 220 8.79 9.60 2.68
N VAL A 221 8.30 9.97 3.87
CA VAL A 221 8.33 9.08 5.04
C VAL A 221 7.01 8.33 5.13
N VAL A 222 7.09 7.02 5.31
CA VAL A 222 5.93 6.15 5.54
C VAL A 222 6.18 5.36 6.82
N VAL A 223 5.22 5.41 7.73
CA VAL A 223 5.25 4.67 8.99
C VAL A 223 4.02 3.77 9.05
N VAL A 224 4.23 2.49 9.31
CA VAL A 224 3.16 1.50 9.48
C VAL A 224 3.29 0.90 10.87
N LEU A 225 2.24 1.03 11.68
CA LEU A 225 2.12 0.38 12.98
C LEU A 225 1.04 -0.70 12.89
N ASP A 226 1.46 -1.94 13.06
CA ASP A 226 0.63 -3.14 13.06
C ASP A 226 0.50 -3.67 14.48
N THR A 227 -0.74 -3.75 14.98
CA THR A 227 -1.02 -4.33 16.30
C THR A 227 -2.01 -5.47 16.16
N ALA A 228 -1.72 -6.59 16.83
CA ALA A 228 -2.64 -7.70 16.89
C ALA A 228 -2.70 -8.31 18.29
N THR A 229 -3.87 -8.84 18.64
CA THR A 229 -4.09 -9.70 19.81
C THR A 229 -4.82 -10.95 19.36
N LEU A 230 -4.29 -12.12 19.70
CA LEU A 230 -4.85 -13.44 19.40
C LEU A 230 -5.74 -13.95 20.54
N LEU A 231 -6.62 -14.91 20.24
CA LEU A 231 -7.36 -15.64 21.27
C LEU A 231 -6.45 -16.58 22.08
N LYS A 232 -5.46 -17.19 21.42
CA LYS A 232 -4.45 -18.09 22.01
C LYS A 232 -3.06 -17.71 21.49
N PRO A 233 -1.98 -17.92 22.28
CA PRO A 233 -0.63 -17.71 21.80
C PRO A 233 -0.34 -18.50 20.53
N GLY A 234 0.34 -17.87 19.57
CA GLY A 234 0.61 -18.44 18.26
C GLY A 234 1.74 -17.73 17.52
N GLU A 235 1.88 -18.02 16.24
CA GLU A 235 2.76 -17.31 15.32
C GLU A 235 2.04 -16.12 14.69
N ILE A 236 2.71 -14.97 14.67
CA ILE A 236 2.27 -13.75 14.00
C ILE A 236 3.37 -13.34 13.03
N SER A 237 3.04 -13.20 11.75
CA SER A 237 4.01 -12.86 10.71
C SER A 237 3.54 -11.68 9.87
N LEU A 238 4.47 -10.82 9.46
CA LEU A 238 4.24 -9.70 8.54
C LEU A 238 5.28 -9.78 7.42
N ASN A 239 4.81 -9.78 6.17
CA ASN A 239 5.68 -9.87 5.01
C ASN A 239 5.77 -8.51 4.31
N TRP A 240 6.97 -7.97 4.10
CA TRP A 240 7.20 -6.82 3.25
C TRP A 240 7.82 -7.27 1.93
N HIS A 241 7.01 -7.33 0.89
CA HIS A 241 7.45 -7.67 -0.46
C HIS A 241 8.20 -6.49 -1.08
N THR A 242 9.37 -6.79 -1.64
CA THR A 242 10.34 -5.78 -2.06
C THR A 242 10.65 -5.89 -3.54
N ALA A 243 10.86 -4.75 -4.18
CA ALA A 243 11.14 -4.69 -5.62
C ALA A 243 12.49 -5.31 -6.01
N ASP A 244 13.45 -5.31 -5.07
CA ASP A 244 14.72 -6.00 -5.16
C ASP A 244 14.96 -6.90 -3.94
N LYS A 245 15.90 -7.84 -4.08
CA LYS A 245 16.26 -8.74 -2.99
C LYS A 245 17.07 -7.97 -1.94
N CYS A 246 16.50 -7.78 -0.75
CA CYS A 246 17.18 -7.15 0.38
C CYS A 246 17.15 -8.05 1.63
N ARG A 247 18.10 -7.86 2.55
CA ARG A 247 18.17 -8.60 3.82
C ARG A 247 18.15 -7.60 4.98
N PRO A 248 17.31 -7.81 6.01
CA PRO A 248 17.39 -7.03 7.24
C PRO A 248 18.70 -7.34 7.97
N ASP A 249 19.30 -6.32 8.58
CA ASP A 249 20.37 -6.49 9.55
C ASP A 249 19.82 -6.83 10.96
N GLN A 250 20.71 -6.90 11.95
CA GLN A 250 20.34 -7.22 13.34
C GLN A 250 19.48 -6.13 14.01
N GLU A 251 19.54 -4.89 13.52
CA GLU A 251 18.70 -3.78 13.99
C GLU A 251 17.36 -3.69 13.24
N GLY A 252 17.15 -4.61 12.29
CA GLY A 252 16.00 -4.69 11.41
C GLY A 252 16.02 -3.69 10.26
N GLN A 253 17.17 -3.10 9.96
CA GLN A 253 17.33 -2.16 8.85
C GLN A 253 17.56 -2.90 7.53
N PHE A 254 16.98 -2.40 6.45
CA PHE A 254 17.28 -2.86 5.10
C PHE A 254 17.05 -1.73 4.09
N VAL A 255 17.59 -1.91 2.88
CA VAL A 255 17.46 -0.94 1.80
C VAL A 255 16.86 -1.63 0.60
N VAL A 256 15.79 -1.04 0.06
CA VAL A 256 15.15 -1.46 -1.19
C VAL A 256 15.62 -0.54 -2.30
N ARG A 257 15.99 -1.10 -3.45
CA ARG A 257 16.50 -0.36 -4.61
C ARG A 257 15.60 -0.54 -5.83
N GLY A 258 15.14 0.60 -6.37
CA GLY A 258 14.52 0.69 -7.68
C GLY A 258 15.54 0.51 -8.80
N LYS A 259 15.05 0.20 -10.00
CA LYS A 259 15.86 -0.03 -11.21
C LYS A 259 16.48 1.24 -11.77
N ARG A 260 15.91 2.42 -11.50
CA ARG A 260 16.32 3.75 -11.98
C ARG A 260 16.95 4.60 -10.87
N GLY A 261 17.35 3.97 -9.76
CA GLY A 261 18.12 4.61 -8.69
C GLY A 261 17.31 5.16 -7.53
N SER A 262 15.98 5.05 -7.55
CA SER A 262 15.16 5.30 -6.36
C SER A 262 15.54 4.33 -5.26
N ARG A 263 15.59 4.78 -4.00
CA ARG A 263 15.96 3.94 -2.85
C ARG A 263 14.97 4.15 -1.72
N LEU A 264 14.74 3.12 -0.92
CA LEU A 264 13.95 3.22 0.30
C LEU A 264 14.72 2.61 1.47
N ALA A 265 15.02 3.44 2.46
CA ALA A 265 15.59 3.00 3.73
C ALA A 265 14.45 2.50 4.60
N ALA A 266 14.52 1.24 5.01
CA ALA A 266 13.53 0.57 5.82
C ALA A 266 14.12 0.21 7.19
N ARG A 267 13.25 0.16 8.21
CA ARG A 267 13.51 -0.50 9.48
C ARG A 267 12.24 -1.13 10.01
N VAL A 268 12.32 -2.38 10.47
CA VAL A 268 11.21 -3.08 11.13
C VAL A 268 11.63 -3.45 12.55
N THR A 269 10.76 -3.16 13.52
CA THR A 269 11.01 -3.41 14.95
C THR A 269 9.71 -3.78 15.66
N GLU A 270 9.81 -4.40 16.83
CA GLU A 270 8.69 -4.60 17.74
C GLU A 270 8.78 -3.53 18.83
N THR A 271 7.65 -2.90 19.17
CA THR A 271 7.57 -1.81 20.15
C THR A 271 6.91 -2.21 21.46
N GLY A 272 6.44 -3.45 21.55
CA GLY A 272 5.92 -4.06 22.75
C GLY A 272 7.01 -4.79 23.53
N LYS A 273 6.69 -6.00 23.98
CA LYS A 273 7.57 -6.86 24.79
C LYS A 273 7.98 -8.14 24.05
N ALA A 274 7.59 -8.28 22.79
CA ALA A 274 7.73 -9.55 22.09
C ALA A 274 9.08 -9.61 21.38
N ARG A 275 9.68 -10.81 21.34
CA ARG A 275 10.92 -11.01 20.59
C ARG A 275 10.60 -11.07 19.10
N LEU A 276 11.14 -10.11 18.35
CA LEU A 276 11.06 -10.09 16.90
C LEU A 276 12.14 -10.95 16.26
N SER A 277 11.77 -11.72 15.24
CA SER A 277 12.69 -12.35 14.30
C SER A 277 12.48 -11.74 12.92
N LEU A 278 13.58 -11.47 12.22
CA LEU A 278 13.58 -10.87 10.89
C LEU A 278 14.41 -11.72 9.94
N ALA A 279 13.86 -12.02 8.77
CA ALA A 279 14.55 -12.79 7.76
C ALA A 279 14.12 -12.37 6.35
N ARG A 280 15.04 -12.49 5.38
CA ARG A 280 14.65 -12.51 3.98
C ARG A 280 14.15 -13.89 3.61
N ARG A 281 13.02 -13.95 2.94
CA ARG A 281 12.41 -15.17 2.41
C ARG A 281 12.06 -15.00 0.93
N GLU A 282 11.73 -16.11 0.29
CA GLU A 282 11.23 -16.13 -1.07
C GLU A 282 10.06 -17.09 -1.18
N HIS A 283 9.06 -16.70 -1.95
CA HIS A 283 7.94 -17.55 -2.29
C HIS A 283 8.38 -18.67 -3.22
N LYS A 284 7.86 -19.87 -2.98
CA LYS A 284 8.29 -21.07 -3.72
C LYS A 284 7.93 -20.97 -5.20
N HIS A 285 6.74 -20.47 -5.51
CA HIS A 285 6.17 -20.44 -6.86
C HIS A 285 6.45 -19.13 -7.58
N SER A 286 6.09 -17.98 -7.00
CA SER A 286 6.32 -16.68 -7.66
C SER A 286 7.78 -16.23 -7.70
N LYS A 287 8.65 -16.84 -6.87
CA LYS A 287 10.01 -16.35 -6.58
C LYS A 287 10.05 -14.92 -6.02
N GLY A 288 8.91 -14.39 -5.59
CA GLY A 288 8.81 -13.06 -4.96
C GLY A 288 9.63 -13.01 -3.68
N SER A 289 10.49 -12.00 -3.56
CA SER A 289 11.32 -11.76 -2.36
C SER A 289 10.58 -10.89 -1.36
N TYR A 290 10.70 -11.24 -0.08
CA TYR A 290 10.13 -10.46 1.01
C TYR A 290 11.01 -10.48 2.25
N VAL A 291 10.85 -9.45 3.08
CA VAL A 291 11.35 -9.41 4.45
C VAL A 291 10.21 -9.83 5.36
N GLU A 292 10.38 -10.95 6.05
CA GLU A 292 9.46 -11.49 7.04
C GLU A 292 9.82 -10.95 8.42
N ALA A 293 8.83 -10.45 9.13
CA ALA A 293 8.88 -10.05 10.53
C ALA A 293 7.94 -10.97 11.32
N SER A 294 8.51 -11.86 12.13
CA SER A 294 7.78 -12.91 12.85
C SER A 294 7.91 -12.75 14.36
N VAL A 295 6.81 -12.94 15.07
CA VAL A 295 6.71 -12.94 16.54
C VAL A 295 5.96 -14.19 16.98
N ARG A 296 6.35 -14.77 18.12
CA ARG A 296 5.56 -15.82 18.79
C ARG A 296 4.99 -15.28 20.09
N GLY A 297 3.68 -15.38 20.27
CA GLY A 297 2.98 -14.86 21.45
C GLY A 297 1.48 -14.69 21.21
N ASP A 298 0.78 -14.05 22.14
CA ASP A 298 -0.65 -13.69 22.00
C ASP A 298 -0.86 -12.26 21.48
N ARG A 299 0.22 -11.48 21.34
CA ARG A 299 0.17 -10.07 20.96
C ARG A 299 1.42 -9.65 20.20
N CYS A 300 1.27 -8.67 19.31
CA CYS A 300 2.39 -7.97 18.69
C CYS A 300 2.10 -6.47 18.53
N SER A 301 3.17 -5.68 18.51
CA SER A 301 3.16 -4.29 18.05
C SER A 301 4.37 -4.08 17.13
N ILE A 302 4.18 -4.31 15.84
CA ILE A 302 5.24 -4.23 14.82
C ILE A 302 5.22 -2.84 14.19
N LEU A 303 6.33 -2.12 14.30
CA LEU A 303 6.55 -0.82 13.69
C LEU A 303 7.47 -0.98 12.47
N SER A 304 6.97 -0.60 11.31
CA SER A 304 7.70 -0.55 10.05
C SER A 304 7.89 0.90 9.61
N LEU A 305 9.14 1.28 9.39
CA LEU A 305 9.58 2.64 9.08
C LEU A 305 10.20 2.66 7.70
N PHE A 306 9.75 3.55 6.83
CA PHE A 306 10.22 3.67 5.46
C PHE A 306 10.51 5.12 5.11
N CYS A 307 11.60 5.37 4.38
CA CYS A 307 11.92 6.69 3.85
C CYS A 307 12.43 6.56 2.41
N VAL A 308 11.74 7.22 1.49
CA VAL A 308 12.09 7.25 0.07
C VAL A 308 13.14 8.32 -0.21
N PHE A 309 14.20 7.92 -0.91
CA PHE A 309 15.29 8.77 -1.39
C PHE A 309 15.30 8.82 -2.92
N GLN A 310 15.51 10.02 -3.45
CA GLN A 310 15.73 10.24 -4.87
C GLN A 310 17.05 9.63 -5.35
N PRO A 311 17.17 9.35 -6.65
CA PRO A 311 18.47 9.09 -7.27
C PRO A 311 19.45 10.21 -6.93
N GLY A 312 20.65 9.86 -6.48
CA GLY A 312 21.71 10.82 -6.12
C GLY A 312 21.66 11.39 -4.70
N GLU A 313 20.56 11.22 -3.94
CA GLU A 313 20.54 11.67 -2.54
C GLU A 313 21.43 10.82 -1.62
N ASP A 314 21.95 11.40 -0.56
CA ASP A 314 22.62 10.64 0.49
C ASP A 314 21.62 9.72 1.18
N LEU A 315 21.82 8.42 1.05
CA LEU A 315 21.02 7.44 1.78
C LEU A 315 21.37 7.53 3.26
N ARG A 316 20.35 7.73 4.10
CA ARG A 316 20.47 7.73 5.56
C ARG A 316 19.63 6.61 6.13
N ASN A 317 20.08 6.03 7.23
CA ASN A 317 19.38 4.96 7.92
C ASN A 317 18.60 5.49 9.13
N TRP A 318 17.62 4.69 9.56
CA TRP A 318 16.83 4.94 10.76
C TRP A 318 17.64 4.69 12.02
N LYS A 319 17.85 5.75 12.81
CA LYS A 319 18.50 5.66 14.12
C LYS A 319 17.44 5.43 15.19
N SER A 320 17.73 4.56 16.16
CA SER A 320 16.87 4.31 17.31
C SER A 320 17.54 4.76 18.60
N SER A 321 16.80 5.43 19.49
CA SER A 321 17.24 5.74 20.85
C SER A 321 16.04 5.83 21.77
N ALA A 322 16.03 5.03 22.85
CA ALA A 322 15.02 5.07 23.91
C ALA A 322 13.55 5.12 23.41
N GLY A 323 13.17 4.19 22.53
CA GLY A 323 11.79 4.10 21.99
C GLY A 323 11.42 5.22 21.01
N LYS A 324 12.42 5.93 20.48
CA LYS A 324 12.27 6.93 19.42
C LYS A 324 13.09 6.51 18.22
N TRP A 325 12.57 6.78 17.03
CA TRP A 325 13.27 6.56 15.78
C TRP A 325 13.41 7.89 15.05
N SER A 326 14.53 8.07 14.35
CA SER A 326 14.76 9.27 13.56
C SER A 326 15.49 8.97 12.27
N ILE A 327 15.23 9.77 11.25
CA ILE A 327 15.94 9.73 9.97
C ILE A 327 16.15 11.15 9.45
N GLN A 328 17.35 11.41 8.92
CA GLN A 328 17.63 12.65 8.22
C GLN A 328 17.10 12.54 6.78
N THR A 329 16.29 13.51 6.38
CA THR A 329 15.78 13.67 5.02
C THR A 329 16.28 14.98 4.43
N ALA A 330 16.03 15.19 3.13
CA ALA A 330 16.35 16.45 2.45
C ALA A 330 15.60 17.66 3.03
N THR A 331 14.47 17.45 3.71
CA THR A 331 13.65 18.53 4.27
C THR A 331 13.75 18.63 5.79
N GLY A 332 14.68 17.90 6.42
CA GLY A 332 14.86 17.89 7.87
C GLY A 332 14.90 16.51 8.49
N THR A 333 15.03 16.47 9.82
CA THR A 333 14.98 15.28 10.64
C THR A 333 13.53 14.91 10.93
N VAL A 334 13.14 13.69 10.58
CA VAL A 334 11.85 13.13 10.94
C VAL A 334 12.01 12.24 12.16
N ASP A 335 11.21 12.51 13.20
CA ASP A 335 11.09 11.70 14.41
C ASP A 335 9.80 10.88 14.40
N VAL A 336 9.91 9.65 14.89
CA VAL A 336 8.81 8.73 15.15
C VAL A 336 8.83 8.32 16.61
N ARG A 337 7.66 8.37 17.25
CA ARG A 337 7.45 7.89 18.62
C ARG A 337 6.15 7.11 18.71
N VAL A 338 6.21 5.95 19.34
CA VAL A 338 5.04 5.17 19.74
C VAL A 338 4.91 5.27 21.25
N SER A 339 3.74 5.67 21.74
CA SER A 339 3.35 5.54 23.14
C SER A 339 2.16 4.58 23.25
N ASP A 340 1.73 4.29 24.47
CA ASP A 340 0.54 3.46 24.72
C ASP A 340 -0.75 4.08 24.15
N THR A 341 -0.75 5.39 23.89
CA THR A 341 -1.94 6.14 23.50
C THR A 341 -1.89 6.71 22.09
N ALA A 342 -0.70 6.91 21.51
CA ALA A 342 -0.56 7.57 20.22
C ALA A 342 0.68 7.12 19.43
N LEU A 343 0.58 7.26 18.10
CA LEU A 343 1.72 7.29 17.18
C LEU A 343 1.96 8.75 16.76
N SER A 344 3.19 9.23 16.91
CA SER A 344 3.62 10.56 16.45
C SER A 344 4.71 10.45 15.39
N VAL A 345 4.55 11.17 14.28
CA VAL A 345 5.51 11.27 13.16
C VAL A 345 5.68 12.74 12.82
N ASN A 346 6.84 13.34 13.10
CA ASN A 346 7.05 14.78 12.98
C ASN A 346 8.38 15.12 12.30
N ASN A 347 8.37 16.08 11.37
CA ASN A 347 9.56 16.72 10.84
C ASN A 347 9.87 17.97 11.68
N ARG A 348 11.06 18.03 12.31
CA ARG A 348 11.43 19.10 13.24
C ARG A 348 11.54 20.46 12.55
N GLU A 349 12.24 20.49 11.42
CA GLU A 349 12.59 21.71 10.69
C GLU A 349 11.38 22.23 9.89
N ALA A 350 10.62 21.33 9.25
CA ALA A 350 9.42 21.70 8.51
C ALA A 350 8.21 22.02 9.42
N ARG A 351 8.31 21.75 10.74
CA ARG A 351 7.23 21.93 11.73
C ARG A 351 5.91 21.29 11.29
N SER A 352 6.01 20.12 10.64
CA SER A 352 4.90 19.38 10.08
C SER A 352 4.88 17.96 10.63
N GLY A 353 3.71 17.44 10.96
CA GLY A 353 3.60 16.09 11.47
C GLY A 353 2.18 15.65 11.77
N TRP A 354 2.09 14.42 12.27
CA TRP A 354 0.86 13.79 12.71
C TRP A 354 1.05 13.20 14.09
N THR A 355 0.05 13.36 14.96
CA THR A 355 -0.11 12.61 16.20
C THR A 355 -1.48 11.97 16.16
N ILE A 356 -1.52 10.64 16.13
CA ILE A 356 -2.73 9.85 15.90
C ILE A 356 -3.00 9.00 17.15
N PRO A 357 -4.17 9.15 17.81
CA PRO A 357 -4.56 8.27 18.89
C PRO A 357 -4.68 6.81 18.43
N LEU A 358 -4.15 5.86 19.20
CA LEU A 358 -4.22 4.42 18.91
C LEU A 358 -5.60 3.81 19.24
N GLN A 359 -6.39 4.52 20.05
CA GLN A 359 -7.79 4.23 20.35
C GLN A 359 -8.63 5.44 19.94
N PRO A 360 -8.87 5.67 18.63
CA PRO A 360 -9.71 6.77 18.20
C PRO A 360 -11.13 6.55 18.72
N LYS A 361 -11.76 7.62 19.23
CA LYS A 361 -13.19 7.58 19.56
C LYS A 361 -13.97 7.25 18.29
N PRO A 362 -15.00 6.38 18.35
CA PRO A 362 -15.92 6.21 17.23
C PRO A 362 -16.41 7.60 16.80
N LYS A 363 -16.41 7.87 15.50
CA LYS A 363 -17.19 8.98 14.96
C LYS A 363 -18.57 8.40 14.67
N ASP A 364 -19.57 8.90 15.38
CA ASP A 364 -20.98 8.63 15.13
C ASP A 364 -21.40 9.08 13.72
#